data_AF-A0A8T2VI53-F1
#
_entry.id   AF-A0A8T2VI53-F1
#
_cell.length_a   1.000
_cell.length_b   1.000
_cell.length_c   1.000
_cell.angle_alpha   90.00
_cell.angle_beta   90.00
_cell.angle_gamma   90.00
#
_symmetry.space_group_name_H-M   'P 1'
#
loop_
_entity.id
_entity.type
_entity.pdbx_description
1 polymer ?
#
loop_
_entity_poly.entity_id
_entity_poly.type
_entity_poly.pdbx_seq_one_letter_code
_entity_poly.pdbx_strand_id
1 'polypeptide(L)'
;MQLQLASVFFTFSMGTKIHFYGRTLLHGGAKYRPTGRGFVVFHAKFAENYRLYSRSHFVKGLELLILLIVYNVYGSSVHKTIPYLLITFSQWFLVGTWLFAPFLFNPSGFEWQKIVDDWDDWTKWINNRGGIGIPAEKSWESWWEDEQAHLRSSGLGGQVIEILLSARFLLYQYGLVYKLNVSHRSKSILVYGVSWVILLFVLGLIKVVSMGRQQLSAGYQLFFRLFKGLLLVGVLVVLPVLFIFANLSIGDLFVSALAFLPTGWALIQISQACRSLVKKIGMWESVKSLARGYETLMGSMLIAPVAILAWFPFISEFQTRLLFNEAFSRGLHIQRLFAGRTEKKMN
;
A
#
# COMPACT_ATOMS: atom_id res chain seq x y z
N MET A 1 -11.92 8.68 28.64
CA MET A 1 -10.98 7.68 28.05
C MET A 1 -11.00 7.64 26.53
N GLN A 2 -12.15 7.54 25.84
CA GLN A 2 -12.17 7.58 24.35
C GLN A 2 -11.76 8.93 23.74
N LEU A 3 -11.96 10.03 24.47
CA LEU A 3 -11.64 11.41 24.03
C LEU A 3 -10.15 11.67 23.72
N GLN A 4 -9.24 10.77 24.10
CA GLN A 4 -7.78 10.90 23.86
C GLN A 4 -7.26 9.89 22.81
N LEU A 5 -8.09 9.50 21.83
CA LEU A 5 -7.73 8.53 20.78
C LEU A 5 -7.28 7.15 21.30
N ALA A 6 -7.61 6.80 22.55
CA ALA A 6 -7.16 5.56 23.17
C ALA A 6 -7.64 4.31 22.41
N SER A 7 -8.85 4.34 21.83
CA SER A 7 -9.38 3.26 20.99
C SER A 7 -8.57 3.10 19.69
N VAL A 8 -8.16 4.20 19.07
CA VAL A 8 -7.31 4.23 17.88
C VAL A 8 -5.93 3.66 18.22
N PHE A 9 -5.31 4.15 19.30
CA PHE A 9 -4.02 3.64 19.77
C PHE A 9 -4.07 2.15 20.10
N PHE A 10 -5.07 1.71 20.87
CA PHE A 10 -5.23 0.31 21.24
C PHE A 10 -5.39 -0.60 20.01
N THR A 11 -6.27 -0.22 19.08
CA THR A 11 -6.55 -0.98 17.86
C THR A 11 -5.31 -1.08 16.96
N PHE A 12 -4.55 0.02 16.84
CA PHE A 12 -3.29 0.04 16.10
C PHE A 12 -2.20 -0.80 16.79
N SER A 13 -2.00 -0.63 18.10
CA SER A 13 -1.03 -1.39 18.89
C SER A 13 -1.31 -2.90 18.83
N MET A 14 -2.59 -3.29 18.91
CA MET A 14 -2.98 -4.69 18.80
C MET A 14 -2.70 -5.27 17.40
N GLY A 15 -2.91 -4.47 16.33
CA GLY A 15 -2.54 -4.86 14.97
C GLY A 15 -1.06 -5.20 14.82
N THR A 16 -0.19 -4.38 15.43
CA THR A 16 1.26 -4.62 15.51
C THR A 16 1.57 -5.95 16.19
N LYS A 17 1.00 -6.17 17.38
CA LYS A 17 1.22 -7.38 18.18
C LYS A 17 0.79 -8.63 17.43
N ILE A 18 -0.43 -8.65 16.88
CA ILE A 18 -0.97 -9.79 16.13
C ILE A 18 -0.09 -10.12 14.92
N HIS A 19 0.34 -9.11 14.16
CA HIS A 19 1.16 -9.34 12.97
C HIS A 19 2.50 -10.01 13.31
N PHE A 20 3.25 -9.45 14.27
CA PHE A 20 4.59 -9.98 14.58
C PHE A 20 4.52 -11.28 15.39
N TYR A 21 3.54 -11.42 16.28
CA TYR A 21 3.30 -12.69 16.97
C TYR A 21 2.96 -13.81 15.97
N GLY A 22 2.05 -13.56 15.03
CA GLY A 22 1.70 -14.51 13.98
C GLY A 22 2.88 -14.86 13.07
N ARG A 23 3.70 -13.88 12.69
CA ARG A 23 4.94 -14.12 11.92
C ARG A 23 5.90 -15.04 12.67
N THR A 24 6.13 -14.80 13.95
CA THR A 24 7.00 -15.65 14.78
C THR A 24 6.42 -17.05 14.94
N LEU A 25 5.10 -17.21 15.06
CA LEU A 25 4.47 -18.54 15.10
C LEU A 25 4.65 -19.33 13.80
N LEU A 26 4.53 -18.68 12.63
CA LEU A 26 4.57 -19.35 11.33
C LEU A 26 6.00 -19.63 10.83
N HIS A 27 6.94 -18.72 11.10
CA HIS A 27 8.28 -18.76 10.50
C HIS A 27 9.41 -18.74 11.53
N GLY A 28 9.11 -18.54 12.81
CA GLY A 28 10.10 -18.30 13.84
C GLY A 28 10.81 -16.95 13.68
N GLY A 29 11.92 -16.82 14.40
CA GLY A 29 12.77 -15.64 14.37
C GLY A 29 12.33 -14.52 15.31
N ALA A 30 13.32 -13.74 15.72
CA ALA A 30 13.15 -12.52 16.50
C ALA A 30 14.02 -11.42 15.88
N LYS A 31 13.49 -10.20 15.82
CA LYS A 31 14.24 -9.02 15.37
C LYS A 31 14.05 -7.93 16.40
N TYR A 32 15.14 -7.53 17.05
CA TYR A 32 15.10 -6.36 17.92
C TYR A 32 14.89 -5.11 17.06
N ARG A 33 13.92 -4.29 17.45
CA ARG A 33 13.72 -2.95 16.91
C ARG A 33 13.92 -1.97 18.06
N PRO A 34 14.92 -1.07 17.98
CA PRO A 34 15.15 -0.11 19.03
C PRO A 34 13.92 0.81 19.14
N THR A 35 13.29 0.80 20.31
CA THR A 35 12.32 1.82 20.68
C THR A 35 13.13 2.99 21.24
N GLY A 36 13.25 4.08 20.49
CA GLY A 36 13.97 5.27 20.97
C GLY A 36 13.48 5.68 22.36
N ARG A 37 14.39 6.11 23.24
CA ARG A 37 14.06 6.62 24.58
C ARG A 37 13.83 8.13 24.48
N GLY A 38 12.60 8.60 24.70
CA GLY A 38 12.27 10.02 24.71
C GLY A 38 10.82 10.31 24.38
N PHE A 39 10.38 11.54 24.65
CA PHE A 39 9.09 12.04 24.20
C PHE A 39 9.18 12.28 22.69
N VAL A 40 8.33 11.63 21.89
CA VAL A 40 8.34 11.76 20.42
C VAL A 40 7.69 13.08 20.04
N VAL A 41 8.49 14.15 20.06
CA VAL A 41 8.08 15.49 19.62
C VAL A 41 8.38 15.71 18.14
N PHE A 42 9.20 14.84 17.56
CA PHE A 42 9.69 14.99 16.19
C PHE A 42 8.80 14.27 15.19
N HIS A 43 8.65 14.93 14.05
CA HIS A 43 8.00 14.38 12.87
C HIS A 43 8.80 13.18 12.34
N ALA A 44 8.18 12.01 12.29
CA ALA A 44 8.70 10.83 11.60
C ALA A 44 8.37 10.92 10.10
N LYS A 45 9.37 10.75 9.25
CA LYS A 45 9.18 10.84 7.79
C LYS A 45 8.19 9.79 7.29
N PHE A 46 7.43 10.11 6.24
CA PHE A 46 6.53 9.16 5.59
C PHE A 46 7.22 7.85 5.21
N ALA A 47 8.43 7.91 4.63
CA ALA A 47 9.17 6.71 4.25
C ALA A 47 9.53 5.81 5.45
N GLU A 48 9.77 6.40 6.61
CA GLU A 48 10.02 5.64 7.85
C GLU A 48 8.73 4.95 8.33
N ASN A 49 7.64 5.70 8.46
CA ASN A 49 6.32 5.16 8.83
C ASN A 49 5.89 4.05 7.86
N TYR A 50 6.10 4.25 6.56
CA TYR A 50 5.80 3.27 5.52
C TYR A 50 6.59 1.97 5.71
N ARG A 51 7.90 2.05 5.93
CA ARG A 51 8.75 0.88 6.17
C ARG A 51 8.37 0.11 7.43
N LEU A 52 7.90 0.80 8.47
CA LEU A 52 7.51 0.20 9.74
C LEU A 52 6.14 -0.50 9.67
N TYR A 53 5.18 0.12 8.97
CA TYR A 53 3.77 -0.28 9.06
C TYR A 53 3.18 -0.87 7.77
N SER A 54 3.92 -0.88 6.65
CA SER A 54 3.44 -1.41 5.36
C SER A 54 2.84 -2.81 5.51
N ARG A 55 3.56 -3.78 6.10
CA ARG A 55 3.10 -5.19 6.23
C ARG A 55 2.17 -5.45 7.39
N SER A 56 2.36 -4.74 8.49
CA SER A 56 1.59 -4.95 9.71
C SER A 56 0.20 -4.32 9.65
N HIS A 57 0.07 -3.18 8.95
CA HIS A 57 -1.16 -2.38 8.92
C HIS A 57 -1.59 -2.02 7.50
N PHE A 58 -0.77 -1.32 6.71
CA PHE A 58 -1.25 -0.69 5.48
C PHE A 58 -1.78 -1.68 4.45
N VAL A 59 -1.03 -2.74 4.16
CA VAL A 59 -1.47 -3.82 3.27
C VAL A 59 -2.79 -4.42 3.77
N LYS A 60 -2.88 -4.74 5.07
CA LYS A 60 -4.07 -5.39 5.64
C LYS A 60 -5.27 -4.43 5.69
N GLY A 61 -5.03 -3.15 5.95
CA GLY A 61 -6.04 -2.10 5.95
C GLY A 61 -6.61 -1.87 4.56
N LEU A 62 -5.77 -1.87 3.52
CA LEU A 62 -6.21 -1.78 2.13
C LEU A 62 -6.93 -3.06 1.67
N GLU A 63 -6.49 -4.25 2.09
CA GLU A 63 -7.22 -5.50 1.87
C GLU A 63 -8.63 -5.43 2.47
N LEU A 64 -8.76 -5.04 3.74
CA LEU A 64 -10.05 -4.87 4.40
C LEU A 64 -10.90 -3.76 3.77
N LEU A 65 -10.29 -2.67 3.32
CA LEU A 65 -10.98 -1.60 2.60
C LEU A 65 -11.60 -2.13 1.30
N ILE A 66 -10.84 -2.89 0.51
CA ILE A 66 -11.33 -3.51 -0.73
C ILE A 66 -12.50 -4.46 -0.40
N LEU A 67 -12.39 -5.27 0.65
CA LEU A 67 -13.49 -6.15 1.08
C LEU A 67 -14.74 -5.38 1.48
N LEU A 68 -14.59 -4.28 2.22
CA LEU A 68 -15.71 -3.43 2.62
C LEU A 68 -16.38 -2.78 1.41
N ILE A 69 -15.61 -2.35 0.41
CA ILE A 69 -16.14 -1.83 -0.85
C ILE A 69 -16.90 -2.93 -1.59
N VAL A 70 -16.32 -4.13 -1.73
CA VAL A 70 -16.99 -5.27 -2.39
C VAL A 70 -18.27 -5.63 -1.66
N TYR A 71 -18.26 -5.67 -0.32
CA TYR A 71 -19.44 -5.94 0.50
C TYR A 71 -20.48 -4.82 0.38
N ASN A 72 -20.06 -3.56 0.27
CA ASN A 72 -20.98 -2.43 0.07
C ASN A 72 -21.64 -2.44 -1.32
N VAL A 73 -20.94 -2.92 -2.35
CA VAL A 73 -21.48 -2.97 -3.71
C VAL A 73 -22.34 -4.21 -3.95
N TYR A 74 -21.95 -5.36 -3.39
CA TYR A 74 -22.56 -6.67 -3.73
C TYR A 74 -23.22 -7.40 -2.55
N GLY A 75 -23.11 -6.90 -1.33
CA GLY A 75 -23.67 -7.54 -0.14
C GLY A 75 -25.20 -7.49 -0.12
N SER A 76 -25.84 -8.58 0.30
CA SER A 76 -27.30 -8.67 0.42
C SER A 76 -27.90 -7.67 1.44
N SER A 77 -27.13 -7.34 2.47
CA SER A 77 -27.53 -6.39 3.52
C SER A 77 -27.45 -4.92 3.09
N VAL A 78 -26.89 -4.61 1.90
CA VAL A 78 -26.69 -3.24 1.40
C VAL A 78 -28.02 -2.50 1.22
N HIS A 79 -29.09 -3.21 0.84
CA HIS A 79 -30.42 -2.62 0.68
C HIS A 79 -31.06 -2.17 2.01
N LYS A 80 -30.39 -2.39 3.16
CA LYS A 80 -30.84 -1.94 4.49
C LYS A 80 -29.74 -1.11 5.15
N THR A 81 -29.95 0.21 5.24
CA THR A 81 -28.96 1.16 5.76
C THR A 81 -28.52 0.87 7.20
N ILE A 82 -29.46 0.56 8.11
CA ILE A 82 -29.14 0.36 9.53
C ILE A 82 -28.36 -0.96 9.78
N PRO A 83 -28.80 -2.13 9.30
CA PRO A 83 -28.03 -3.37 9.45
C PRO A 83 -26.63 -3.29 8.83
N TYR A 84 -26.48 -2.67 7.67
CA TYR A 84 -25.17 -2.49 7.04
C TYR A 84 -24.22 -1.70 7.94
N LEU A 85 -24.68 -0.56 8.49
CA LEU A 85 -23.87 0.27 9.37
C LEU A 85 -23.48 -0.47 10.65
N LEU A 86 -24.42 -1.17 11.30
CA LEU A 86 -24.15 -1.90 12.54
C LEU A 86 -23.11 -3.02 12.35
N ILE A 87 -23.16 -3.72 11.21
CA ILE A 87 -22.22 -4.81 10.90
C ILE A 87 -20.83 -4.27 10.53
N THR A 88 -20.76 -3.16 9.79
CA THR A 88 -19.50 -2.70 9.17
C THR A 88 -18.78 -1.59 9.94
N PHE A 89 -19.44 -0.93 10.90
CA PHE A 89 -18.85 0.22 11.62
C PHE A 89 -17.50 -0.11 12.27
N SER A 90 -17.40 -1.25 12.97
CA SER A 90 -16.15 -1.68 13.61
C SER A 90 -15.03 -1.97 12.59
N GLN A 91 -15.39 -2.47 11.40
CA GLN A 91 -14.45 -2.75 10.32
C GLN A 91 -13.96 -1.45 9.66
N TRP A 92 -14.84 -0.49 9.43
CA TRP A 92 -14.46 0.85 8.95
C TRP A 92 -13.56 1.57 9.95
N PHE A 93 -13.87 1.48 11.25
CA PHE A 93 -13.02 2.02 12.31
C PHE A 93 -11.63 1.36 12.34
N LEU A 94 -11.57 0.03 12.19
CA LEU A 94 -10.32 -0.73 12.09
C LEU A 94 -9.48 -0.29 10.88
N VAL A 95 -10.10 -0.19 9.70
CA VAL A 95 -9.45 0.25 8.47
C VAL A 95 -8.90 1.67 8.62
N GLY A 96 -9.73 2.62 9.08
CA GLY A 96 -9.30 4.00 9.30
C GLY A 96 -8.13 4.08 10.29
N THR A 97 -8.20 3.31 11.36
CA THR A 97 -7.12 3.23 12.35
C THR A 97 -5.83 2.66 11.76
N TRP A 98 -5.88 1.54 11.05
CA TRP A 98 -4.70 0.91 10.46
C TRP A 98 -4.04 1.75 9.37
N LEU A 99 -4.82 2.48 8.58
CA LEU A 99 -4.29 3.32 7.51
C LEU A 99 -3.75 4.66 8.02
N PHE A 100 -4.41 5.28 9.00
CA PHE A 100 -4.14 6.69 9.32
C PHE A 100 -3.64 6.98 10.73
N ALA A 101 -3.65 6.01 11.66
CA ALA A 101 -3.10 6.23 13.00
C ALA A 101 -1.62 6.67 13.01
N PRO A 102 -0.72 6.13 12.15
CA PRO A 102 0.66 6.60 12.11
C PRO A 102 0.77 8.09 11.81
N PHE A 103 -0.07 8.64 10.94
CA PHE A 103 -0.06 10.07 10.60
C PHE A 103 -0.74 10.91 11.68
N LEU A 104 -1.84 10.40 12.25
CA LEU A 104 -2.56 11.06 13.35
C LEU A 104 -1.69 11.23 14.59
N PHE A 105 -0.89 10.21 14.94
CA PHE A 105 0.04 10.23 16.07
C PHE A 105 1.43 10.79 15.74
N ASN A 106 1.65 11.29 14.52
CA ASN A 106 2.91 11.88 14.09
C ASN A 106 2.86 13.42 14.22
N PRO A 107 3.69 14.05 15.07
CA PRO A 107 3.79 15.51 15.13
C PRO A 107 4.03 16.12 13.74
N SER A 108 3.36 17.24 13.44
CA SER A 108 3.38 17.87 12.10
C SER A 108 2.94 16.93 10.95
N GLY A 109 2.19 15.86 11.24
CA GLY A 109 1.74 14.88 10.24
C GLY A 109 0.79 15.45 9.19
N PHE A 110 0.12 16.57 9.49
CA PHE A 110 -0.75 17.31 8.57
C PHE A 110 -0.20 18.70 8.20
N GLU A 111 1.11 18.90 8.30
CA GLU A 111 1.77 20.14 7.85
C GLU A 111 2.14 20.03 6.37
N TRP A 112 1.62 20.92 5.53
CA TRP A 112 1.80 20.85 4.07
C TRP A 112 3.27 20.74 3.65
N GLN A 113 4.14 21.59 4.21
CA GLN A 113 5.56 21.58 3.86
C GLN A 113 6.22 20.24 4.18
N LYS A 114 5.87 19.62 5.31
CA LYS A 114 6.39 18.31 5.70
C LYS A 114 5.94 17.20 4.75
N ILE A 115 4.69 17.25 4.30
CA ILE A 115 4.15 16.26 3.35
C ILE A 115 4.85 16.37 1.99
N VAL A 116 5.16 17.58 1.53
CA VAL A 116 5.93 17.78 0.28
C VAL A 116 7.35 17.21 0.43
N ASP A 117 8.03 17.50 1.53
CA ASP A 117 9.36 16.97 1.82
C ASP A 117 9.34 15.42 1.91
N ASP A 118 8.32 14.88 2.57
CA ASP A 118 8.09 13.44 2.72
C ASP A 118 7.81 12.73 1.40
N TRP A 119 7.04 13.37 0.51
CA TRP A 119 6.77 12.84 -0.82
C TRP A 119 8.06 12.74 -1.64
N ASP A 120 8.92 13.76 -1.59
CA ASP A 120 10.21 13.74 -2.28
C ASP A 120 11.16 12.67 -1.70
N ASP A 121 11.29 12.59 -0.36
CA ASP A 121 12.09 11.57 0.33
C ASP A 121 11.61 10.14 0.00
N TRP A 122 10.30 9.90 0.05
CA TRP A 122 9.73 8.60 -0.29
C TRP A 122 9.84 8.26 -1.77
N THR A 123 9.66 9.25 -2.66
CA THR A 123 9.83 9.06 -4.11
C THR A 123 11.29 8.73 -4.46
N LYS A 124 12.26 9.34 -3.78
CA LYS A 124 13.67 8.98 -3.89
C LYS A 124 13.90 7.55 -3.40
N TRP A 125 13.39 7.20 -2.22
CA TRP A 125 13.55 5.87 -1.63
C TRP A 125 12.94 4.73 -2.47
N ILE A 126 11.73 4.89 -3.00
CA ILE A 126 11.03 3.87 -3.80
C ILE A 126 11.72 3.61 -5.14
N ASN A 127 12.35 4.64 -5.71
CA ASN A 127 13.03 4.56 -6.99
C ASN A 127 14.49 4.12 -6.89
N ASN A 128 15.10 4.22 -5.71
CA ASN A 128 16.50 3.88 -5.51
C ASN A 128 16.73 2.36 -5.63
N ARG A 129 17.63 1.95 -6.53
CA ARG A 129 18.01 0.54 -6.68
C ARG A 129 18.85 0.11 -5.48
N GLY A 130 18.60 -1.10 -5.00
CA GLY A 130 19.36 -1.68 -3.91
C GLY A 130 20.74 -2.13 -4.37
N GLY A 131 21.46 -2.73 -3.44
CA GLY A 131 22.80 -3.26 -3.68
C GLY A 131 23.33 -3.93 -2.41
N ILE A 132 24.41 -4.69 -2.55
CA ILE A 132 25.07 -5.33 -1.41
C ILE A 132 25.53 -4.24 -0.45
N GLY A 133 25.07 -4.30 0.82
CA GLY A 133 25.43 -3.35 1.86
C GLY A 133 24.65 -2.03 1.87
N ILE A 134 23.68 -1.80 0.97
CA ILE A 134 22.83 -0.61 1.01
C ILE A 134 21.75 -0.76 2.09
N PRO A 135 21.66 0.12 3.10
CA PRO A 135 20.66 0.03 4.16
C PRO A 135 19.21 0.15 3.65
N ALA A 136 18.27 -0.54 4.30
CA ALA A 136 16.84 -0.50 4.00
C ALA A 136 16.22 0.92 4.03
N GLU A 137 16.80 1.83 4.81
CA GLU A 137 16.37 3.22 4.91
C GLU A 137 16.65 4.03 3.63
N LYS A 138 17.65 3.63 2.84
CA LYS A 138 18.09 4.35 1.63
C LYS A 138 17.52 3.77 0.33
N SER A 139 17.09 2.50 0.33
CA SER A 139 16.53 1.85 -0.86
C SER A 139 15.35 0.94 -0.53
N TRP A 140 14.28 1.10 -1.30
CA TRP A 140 13.13 0.19 -1.25
C TRP A 140 13.51 -1.26 -1.55
N GLU A 141 14.46 -1.51 -2.45
CA GLU A 141 14.81 -2.87 -2.82
C GLU A 141 15.53 -3.61 -1.67
N SER A 142 16.43 -2.92 -0.96
CA SER A 142 17.03 -3.46 0.27
C SER A 142 15.97 -3.69 1.35
N TRP A 143 15.06 -2.73 1.56
CA TRP A 143 13.96 -2.91 2.52
C TRP A 143 13.04 -4.08 2.15
N TRP A 144 12.67 -4.22 0.86
CA TRP A 144 11.83 -5.28 0.36
C TRP A 144 12.44 -6.65 0.65
N GLU A 145 13.75 -6.79 0.37
CA GLU A 145 14.50 -8.01 0.64
C GLU A 145 14.60 -8.33 2.14
N ASP A 146 14.82 -7.31 2.98
CA ASP A 146 14.87 -7.45 4.44
C ASP A 146 13.52 -7.83 5.03
N GLU A 147 12.43 -7.24 4.53
CA GLU A 147 11.08 -7.48 5.05
C GLU A 147 10.63 -8.93 4.81
N GLN A 148 11.12 -9.56 3.73
CA GLN A 148 10.84 -10.96 3.39
C GLN A 148 11.90 -11.95 3.90
N ALA A 149 12.88 -11.50 4.68
CA ALA A 149 13.98 -12.37 5.11
C ALA A 149 13.48 -13.62 5.87
N HIS A 150 12.39 -13.49 6.63
CA HIS A 150 11.77 -14.59 7.38
C HIS A 150 11.28 -15.75 6.49
N LEU A 151 10.90 -15.49 5.25
CA LEU A 151 10.48 -16.54 4.31
C LEU A 151 11.66 -17.41 3.86
N ARG A 152 12.90 -16.89 3.93
CA ARG A 152 14.10 -17.66 3.58
C ARG A 152 14.42 -18.74 4.61
N SER A 153 14.11 -18.50 5.88
CA SER A 153 14.28 -19.46 6.97
C SER A 153 13.03 -20.30 7.23
N SER A 154 11.93 -20.05 6.51
CA SER A 154 10.68 -20.79 6.68
C SER A 154 10.81 -22.21 6.13
N GLY A 155 10.36 -23.19 6.91
CA GLY A 155 10.18 -24.57 6.45
C GLY A 155 9.05 -24.71 5.42
N LEU A 156 8.95 -25.89 4.81
CA LEU A 156 7.94 -26.21 3.79
C LEU A 156 6.50 -25.95 4.29
N GLY A 157 6.20 -26.29 5.55
CA GLY A 157 4.88 -26.04 6.13
C GLY A 157 4.50 -24.54 6.15
N GLY A 158 5.43 -23.67 6.55
CA GLY A 158 5.21 -22.22 6.52
C GLY A 158 5.03 -21.68 5.10
N GLN A 159 5.77 -22.21 4.12
CA GLN A 159 5.59 -21.84 2.71
C GLN A 159 4.20 -22.25 2.17
N VAL A 160 3.74 -23.46 2.51
CA VAL A 160 2.40 -23.94 2.13
C VAL A 160 1.31 -23.05 2.76
N ILE A 161 1.45 -22.69 4.04
CA ILE A 161 0.51 -21.80 4.72
C ILE A 161 0.49 -20.42 4.05
N GLU A 162 1.63 -19.85 3.69
CA GLU A 162 1.71 -18.57 2.95
C GLU A 162 0.99 -18.64 1.60
N ILE A 163 1.16 -19.74 0.85
CA ILE A 163 0.45 -19.96 -0.42
C ILE A 163 -1.06 -20.07 -0.19
N LEU A 164 -1.49 -20.86 0.80
CA LEU A 164 -2.91 -21.02 1.14
C LEU A 164 -3.54 -19.70 1.57
N LEU A 165 -2.85 -18.93 2.42
CA LEU A 165 -3.29 -17.61 2.84
C LEU A 165 -3.35 -16.64 1.67
N SER A 166 -2.42 -16.72 0.71
CA SER A 166 -2.42 -15.90 -0.50
C SER A 166 -3.52 -16.30 -1.49
N ALA A 167 -3.88 -17.57 -1.56
CA ALA A 167 -4.91 -18.08 -2.47
C ALA A 167 -6.29 -17.45 -2.20
N ARG A 168 -6.54 -16.94 -0.98
CA ARG A 168 -7.77 -16.22 -0.64
C ARG A 168 -8.05 -15.03 -1.56
N PHE A 169 -7.01 -14.39 -2.07
CA PHE A 169 -7.17 -13.24 -2.98
C PHE A 169 -7.69 -13.66 -4.37
N LEU A 170 -7.48 -14.91 -4.79
CA LEU A 170 -8.01 -15.43 -6.04
C LEU A 170 -9.55 -15.56 -6.02
N LEU A 171 -10.13 -15.68 -4.81
CA LEU A 171 -11.58 -15.71 -4.63
C LEU A 171 -12.24 -14.39 -5.04
N TYR A 172 -11.53 -13.27 -4.98
CA TYR A 172 -12.03 -11.95 -5.39
C TYR A 172 -12.27 -11.95 -6.90
N GLN A 173 -11.25 -12.35 -7.68
CA GLN A 173 -11.38 -12.48 -9.12
C GLN A 173 -12.48 -13.48 -9.49
N TYR A 174 -12.47 -14.66 -8.86
CA TYR A 174 -13.50 -15.66 -9.11
C TYR A 174 -14.91 -15.10 -8.85
N GLY A 175 -15.15 -14.40 -7.74
CA GLY A 175 -16.47 -13.86 -7.41
C GLY A 175 -16.90 -12.67 -8.27
N LEU A 176 -15.97 -11.77 -8.62
CA LEU A 176 -16.27 -10.50 -9.27
C LEU A 176 -16.32 -10.59 -10.80
N VAL A 177 -15.56 -11.48 -11.44
CA VAL A 177 -15.53 -11.56 -12.91
C VAL A 177 -16.90 -11.94 -13.48
N TYR A 178 -17.68 -12.79 -12.79
CA TYR A 178 -19.06 -13.13 -13.20
C TYR A 178 -20.08 -12.01 -12.97
N LYS A 179 -19.68 -10.91 -12.32
CA LYS A 179 -20.51 -9.70 -12.14
C LYS A 179 -20.26 -8.64 -13.21
N LEU A 180 -19.24 -8.83 -14.05
CA LEU A 180 -18.96 -7.91 -15.15
C LEU A 180 -20.06 -7.98 -16.22
N ASN A 181 -20.52 -6.83 -16.70
CA ASN A 181 -21.52 -6.75 -17.77
C ASN A 181 -20.98 -7.33 -19.08
N VAL A 182 -19.67 -7.20 -19.35
CA VAL A 182 -18.99 -7.82 -20.51
C VAL A 182 -19.08 -9.35 -20.52
N SER A 183 -19.37 -9.99 -19.37
CA SER A 183 -19.59 -11.43 -19.32
C SER A 183 -20.97 -11.84 -19.85
N HIS A 184 -21.85 -10.88 -20.20
CA HIS A 184 -23.22 -11.11 -20.66
C HIS A 184 -24.01 -12.08 -19.77
N ARG A 185 -23.82 -12.00 -18.44
CA ARG A 185 -24.41 -12.89 -17.41
C ARG A 185 -24.04 -14.37 -17.56
N SER A 186 -23.06 -14.70 -18.40
CA SER A 186 -22.55 -16.05 -18.53
C SER A 186 -21.83 -16.48 -17.25
N LYS A 187 -22.22 -17.64 -16.72
CA LYS A 187 -21.56 -18.28 -15.56
C LYS A 187 -20.64 -19.41 -15.98
N SER A 188 -20.26 -19.46 -17.26
CA SER A 188 -19.34 -20.49 -17.76
C SER A 188 -17.95 -20.30 -17.17
N ILE A 189 -17.29 -21.41 -16.80
CA ILE A 189 -15.90 -21.43 -16.33
C ILE A 189 -14.93 -20.77 -17.32
N LEU A 190 -15.30 -20.70 -18.61
CA LEU A 190 -14.54 -20.01 -19.65
C LEU A 190 -14.36 -18.53 -19.35
N VAL A 191 -15.36 -17.87 -18.75
CA VAL A 191 -15.26 -16.44 -18.39
C VAL A 191 -14.12 -16.22 -17.39
N TYR A 192 -13.99 -17.10 -16.41
CA TYR A 192 -12.88 -17.07 -15.47
C TYR A 192 -11.55 -17.39 -16.17
N GLY A 193 -11.51 -18.38 -17.07
CA GLY A 193 -10.33 -18.68 -17.89
C GLY A 193 -9.85 -17.49 -18.72
N VAL A 194 -10.76 -16.77 -19.40
CA VAL A 194 -10.44 -15.56 -20.17
C VAL A 194 -9.87 -14.45 -19.28
N SER A 195 -10.40 -14.28 -18.06
CA SER A 195 -9.87 -13.29 -17.13
C SER A 195 -8.40 -13.55 -16.75
N TRP A 196 -7.98 -14.83 -16.68
CA TRP A 196 -6.57 -15.18 -16.48
C TRP A 196 -5.71 -14.87 -17.70
N VAL A 197 -6.22 -15.06 -18.92
CA VAL A 197 -5.51 -14.68 -20.15
C VAL A 197 -5.25 -13.17 -20.18
N ILE A 198 -6.25 -12.35 -19.81
CA ILE A 198 -6.11 -10.90 -19.70
C ILE A 198 -5.05 -10.53 -18.66
N LEU A 199 -5.09 -11.16 -17.48
CA LEU A 199 -4.11 -10.92 -16.43
C LEU A 199 -2.68 -11.27 -16.88
N LEU A 200 -2.50 -12.44 -17.50
CA LEU A 200 -1.20 -12.88 -18.03
C LEU A 200 -0.69 -11.94 -19.13
N PHE A 201 -1.57 -11.42 -19.97
CA PHE A 201 -1.23 -10.40 -20.97
C PHE A 201 -0.72 -9.12 -20.30
N VAL A 202 -1.42 -8.59 -19.29
CA VAL A 202 -0.99 -7.41 -18.53
C VAL A 202 0.36 -7.65 -17.84
N LEU A 203 0.55 -8.81 -17.20
CA LEU A 203 1.83 -9.17 -16.58
C LEU A 203 2.95 -9.32 -17.61
N GLY A 204 2.64 -9.84 -18.80
CA GLY A 204 3.54 -9.89 -19.95
C GLY A 204 3.98 -8.50 -20.39
N LEU A 205 3.06 -7.55 -20.53
CA LEU A 205 3.38 -6.16 -20.83
C LEU A 205 4.29 -5.53 -19.78
N ILE A 206 3.99 -5.73 -18.48
CA ILE A 206 4.83 -5.25 -17.39
C ILE A 206 6.24 -5.85 -17.47
N LYS A 207 6.35 -7.14 -17.79
CA LYS A 207 7.64 -7.82 -17.99
C LYS A 207 8.42 -7.19 -19.14
N VAL A 208 7.80 -6.97 -20.30
CA VAL A 208 8.44 -6.34 -21.46
C VAL A 208 8.93 -4.93 -21.10
N VAL A 209 8.10 -4.13 -20.43
CA VAL A 209 8.49 -2.78 -19.97
C VAL A 209 9.67 -2.83 -19.00
N SER A 210 9.66 -3.79 -18.07
CA SER A 210 10.70 -3.96 -17.06
C SER A 210 12.03 -4.36 -17.69
N MET A 211 12.01 -5.34 -18.61
CA MET A 211 13.19 -5.76 -19.38
C MET A 211 13.73 -4.62 -20.25
N GLY A 212 12.84 -3.90 -20.94
CA GLY A 212 13.20 -2.71 -21.72
C GLY A 212 13.85 -1.63 -20.87
N ARG A 213 13.39 -1.42 -19.62
CA ARG A 213 14.06 -0.49 -18.69
C ARG A 213 15.48 -0.93 -18.34
N GLN A 214 15.75 -2.23 -18.22
CA GLN A 214 17.08 -2.72 -17.88
C GLN A 214 18.04 -2.65 -19.07
N GLN A 215 17.58 -3.02 -20.27
CA GLN A 215 18.43 -3.13 -21.46
C GLN A 215 18.55 -1.81 -22.23
N LEU A 216 17.46 -1.05 -22.38
CA LEU A 216 17.39 0.12 -23.26
C LEU A 216 17.56 1.45 -22.53
N SER A 217 17.34 1.51 -21.21
CA SER A 217 17.45 2.77 -20.46
C SER A 217 18.89 3.30 -20.36
N ALA A 218 19.90 2.44 -20.46
CA ALA A 218 21.30 2.83 -20.30
C ALA A 218 21.91 3.40 -21.60
N GLY A 219 21.51 2.86 -22.77
CA GLY A 219 22.06 3.26 -24.08
C GLY A 219 21.08 3.94 -25.03
N TYR A 220 19.77 3.75 -24.88
CA TYR A 220 18.74 4.17 -25.84
C TYR A 220 17.54 4.84 -25.16
N GLN A 221 17.79 5.91 -24.39
CA GLN A 221 16.76 6.61 -23.62
C GLN A 221 15.58 7.10 -24.49
N LEU A 222 15.85 7.63 -25.68
CA LEU A 222 14.80 8.09 -26.60
C LEU A 222 13.90 6.95 -27.06
N PHE A 223 14.49 5.83 -27.51
CA PHE A 223 13.74 4.65 -27.94
C PHE A 223 12.86 4.10 -26.81
N PHE A 224 13.38 4.07 -25.57
CA PHE A 224 12.59 3.65 -24.42
C PHE A 224 11.43 4.61 -24.09
N ARG A 225 11.61 5.93 -24.28
CA ARG A 225 10.52 6.91 -24.15
C ARG A 225 9.47 6.72 -25.24
N LEU A 226 9.88 6.51 -26.49
CA LEU A 226 8.97 6.21 -27.61
C LEU A 226 8.20 4.91 -27.38
N PHE A 227 8.86 3.86 -26.91
CA PHE A 227 8.22 2.60 -26.55
C PHE A 227 7.12 2.78 -25.48
N LYS A 228 7.39 3.56 -24.43
CA LYS A 228 6.36 3.91 -23.45
C LYS A 228 5.22 4.72 -24.05
N GLY A 229 5.53 5.66 -24.94
CA GLY A 229 4.54 6.44 -25.67
C GLY A 229 3.63 5.55 -26.52
N LEU A 230 4.20 4.59 -27.25
CA LEU A 230 3.46 3.61 -28.04
C LEU A 230 2.55 2.72 -27.18
N LEU A 231 3.03 2.27 -26.03
CA LEU A 231 2.21 1.52 -25.08
C LEU A 231 1.03 2.35 -24.58
N LEU A 232 1.26 3.64 -24.27
CA LEU A 232 0.20 4.55 -23.84
C LEU A 232 -0.84 4.75 -24.95
N VAL A 233 -0.39 4.99 -26.18
CA VAL A 233 -1.29 5.10 -27.36
C VAL A 233 -2.08 3.81 -27.55
N GLY A 234 -1.42 2.64 -27.42
CA GLY A 234 -2.08 1.34 -27.50
C GLY A 234 -3.21 1.19 -26.48
N VAL A 235 -2.98 1.58 -25.23
CA VAL A 235 -4.03 1.59 -24.19
C VAL A 235 -5.17 2.56 -24.54
N LEU A 236 -4.83 3.76 -25.03
CA LEU A 236 -5.81 4.77 -25.45
C LEU A 236 -6.65 4.34 -26.67
N VAL A 237 -6.16 3.42 -27.49
CA VAL A 237 -6.92 2.85 -28.62
C VAL A 237 -7.73 1.62 -28.18
N VAL A 238 -7.12 0.71 -27.43
CA VAL A 238 -7.78 -0.53 -26.99
C VAL A 238 -8.97 -0.23 -26.07
N LEU A 239 -8.87 0.75 -25.17
CA LEU A 239 -9.95 1.09 -24.26
C LEU A 239 -11.25 1.48 -25.00
N PRO A 240 -11.28 2.50 -25.89
CA PRO A 240 -12.47 2.81 -26.69
C PRO A 240 -12.98 1.63 -27.52
N VAL A 241 -12.10 0.81 -28.10
CA VAL A 241 -12.50 -0.39 -28.84
C VAL A 241 -13.27 -1.36 -27.94
N LEU A 242 -12.82 -1.58 -26.70
CA LEU A 242 -13.54 -2.42 -25.74
C LEU A 242 -14.89 -1.82 -25.32
N PHE A 243 -15.00 -0.50 -25.21
CA PHE A 243 -16.30 0.16 -24.96
C PHE A 243 -17.29 -0.05 -26.10
N ILE A 244 -16.85 0.11 -27.35
CA ILE A 244 -17.72 0.04 -28.53
C ILE A 244 -18.09 -1.40 -28.89
N PHE A 245 -17.10 -2.29 -28.94
CA PHE A 245 -17.28 -3.64 -29.48
C PHE A 245 -17.56 -4.70 -28.41
N ALA A 246 -17.03 -4.52 -27.19
CA ALA A 246 -17.25 -5.45 -26.08
C ALA A 246 -18.32 -4.96 -25.09
N ASN A 247 -18.97 -3.81 -25.35
CA ASN A 247 -19.94 -3.19 -24.44
C ASN A 247 -19.40 -3.03 -23.01
N LEU A 248 -18.10 -2.75 -22.87
CA LEU A 248 -17.48 -2.53 -21.57
C LEU A 248 -18.10 -1.30 -20.91
N SER A 249 -18.54 -1.42 -19.66
CA SER A 249 -19.08 -0.30 -18.89
C SER A 249 -18.02 0.32 -17.98
N ILE A 250 -18.23 1.58 -17.55
CA ILE A 250 -17.38 2.22 -16.53
C ILE A 250 -17.40 1.39 -15.22
N GLY A 251 -18.56 0.80 -14.89
CA GLY A 251 -18.68 -0.14 -13.77
C GLY A 251 -17.76 -1.36 -13.92
N ASP A 252 -17.63 -1.90 -15.14
CA ASP A 252 -16.74 -3.04 -15.38
C ASP A 252 -15.26 -2.70 -15.17
N LEU A 253 -14.84 -1.47 -15.45
CA LEU A 253 -13.47 -1.02 -15.13
C LEU A 253 -13.22 -1.05 -13.63
N PHE A 254 -14.17 -0.55 -12.83
CA PHE A 254 -14.07 -0.54 -11.38
C PHE A 254 -14.06 -1.97 -10.80
N VAL A 255 -14.97 -2.83 -11.25
CA VAL A 255 -15.06 -4.23 -10.81
C VAL A 255 -13.82 -5.02 -11.24
N SER A 256 -13.29 -4.75 -12.43
CA SER A 256 -12.03 -5.32 -12.89
C SER A 256 -10.86 -4.89 -12.00
N ALA A 257 -10.79 -3.63 -11.58
CA ALA A 257 -9.76 -3.20 -10.63
C ALA A 257 -9.88 -3.94 -9.28
N LEU A 258 -11.10 -4.08 -8.74
CA LEU A 258 -11.36 -4.83 -7.51
C LEU A 258 -11.06 -6.34 -7.64
N ALA A 259 -11.14 -6.91 -8.83
CA ALA A 259 -10.80 -8.30 -9.11
C ALA A 259 -9.29 -8.50 -9.28
N PHE A 260 -8.64 -7.68 -10.11
CA PHE A 260 -7.26 -7.92 -10.53
C PHE A 260 -6.21 -7.34 -9.58
N LEU A 261 -6.50 -6.29 -8.80
CA LEU A 261 -5.55 -5.78 -7.80
C LEU A 261 -5.26 -6.82 -6.69
N PRO A 262 -6.26 -7.44 -6.04
CA PRO A 262 -6.00 -8.53 -5.09
C PRO A 262 -5.29 -9.71 -5.75
N THR A 263 -5.63 -10.03 -7.00
CA THR A 263 -5.02 -11.16 -7.71
C THR A 263 -3.55 -10.93 -8.01
N GLY A 264 -3.17 -9.75 -8.50
CA GLY A 264 -1.75 -9.43 -8.71
C GLY A 264 -0.96 -9.41 -7.40
N TRP A 265 -1.59 -8.99 -6.30
CA TRP A 265 -1.01 -9.10 -4.96
C TRP A 265 -0.81 -10.56 -4.53
N ALA A 266 -1.78 -11.44 -4.83
CA ALA A 266 -1.67 -12.89 -4.60
C ALA A 266 -0.46 -13.48 -5.33
N LEU A 267 -0.29 -13.12 -6.61
CA LEU A 267 0.82 -13.59 -7.43
C LEU A 267 2.17 -13.15 -6.87
N ILE A 268 2.27 -11.93 -6.32
CA ILE A 268 3.47 -11.48 -5.61
C ILE A 268 3.72 -12.37 -4.40
N GLN A 269 2.75 -12.55 -3.50
CA GLN A 269 2.95 -13.34 -2.28
C GLN A 269 3.29 -14.80 -2.55
N ILE A 270 2.59 -15.44 -3.50
CA ILE A 270 2.91 -16.80 -3.95
C ILE A 270 4.33 -16.85 -4.53
N SER A 271 4.72 -15.84 -5.31
CA SER A 271 6.09 -15.76 -5.84
C SER A 271 7.15 -15.57 -4.76
N GLN A 272 6.82 -14.87 -3.67
CA GLN A 272 7.70 -14.69 -2.51
C GLN A 272 7.87 -16.01 -1.73
N ALA A 273 6.79 -16.77 -1.53
CA ALA A 273 6.83 -18.09 -0.91
C ALA A 273 7.63 -19.09 -1.78
N CYS A 274 7.40 -19.06 -3.11
CA CYS A 274 8.08 -19.92 -4.09
C CYS A 274 9.38 -19.31 -4.65
N ARG A 275 10.05 -18.44 -3.88
CA ARG A 275 11.17 -17.61 -4.36
C ARG A 275 12.26 -18.38 -5.10
N SER A 276 12.65 -19.56 -4.62
CA SER A 276 13.69 -20.38 -5.23
C SER A 276 13.33 -20.82 -6.66
N LEU A 277 12.08 -21.23 -6.89
CA LEU A 277 11.56 -21.63 -8.19
C LEU A 277 11.43 -20.43 -9.14
N VAL A 278 10.89 -19.31 -8.65
CA VAL A 278 10.71 -18.09 -9.44
C VAL A 278 12.06 -17.52 -9.91
N LYS A 279 13.09 -17.60 -9.06
CA LYS A 279 14.47 -17.24 -9.42
C LYS A 279 15.04 -18.18 -10.49
N LYS A 280 14.84 -19.50 -10.38
CA LYS A 280 15.29 -20.48 -11.38
C LYS A 280 14.67 -20.22 -12.77
N ILE A 281 13.41 -19.79 -12.82
CA ILE A 281 12.70 -19.48 -14.06
C ILE A 281 13.05 -18.06 -14.60
N GLY A 282 13.86 -17.29 -13.86
CA GLY A 282 14.29 -15.94 -14.27
C GLY A 282 13.20 -14.86 -14.17
N MET A 283 12.12 -15.10 -13.41
CA MET A 283 10.99 -14.17 -13.29
C MET A 283 11.10 -13.22 -12.08
N TRP A 284 12.14 -13.36 -11.25
CA TRP A 284 12.27 -12.60 -10.01
C TRP A 284 12.33 -11.08 -10.23
N GLU A 285 13.00 -10.61 -11.29
CA GLU A 285 13.04 -9.18 -11.63
C GLU A 285 11.66 -8.62 -11.99
N SER A 286 10.83 -9.42 -12.69
CA SER A 286 9.45 -9.06 -12.99
C SER A 286 8.60 -8.95 -11.73
N VAL A 287 8.76 -9.90 -10.80
CA VAL A 287 8.08 -9.88 -9.50
C VAL A 287 8.49 -8.65 -8.69
N LYS A 288 9.79 -8.32 -8.63
CA LYS A 288 10.26 -7.08 -7.98
C LYS A 288 9.67 -5.83 -8.63
N SER A 289 9.61 -5.77 -9.96
CA SER A 289 9.04 -4.63 -10.68
C SER A 289 7.55 -4.47 -10.39
N LEU A 290 6.79 -5.57 -10.37
CA LEU A 290 5.36 -5.57 -10.04
C LEU A 290 5.15 -5.14 -8.59
N ALA A 291 5.90 -5.73 -7.66
CA ALA A 291 5.88 -5.38 -6.25
C ALA A 291 6.15 -3.89 -6.00
N ARG A 292 7.15 -3.31 -6.68
CA ARG A 292 7.43 -1.88 -6.58
C ARG A 292 6.22 -1.05 -7.02
N GLY A 293 5.55 -1.45 -8.10
CA GLY A 293 4.32 -0.80 -8.57
C GLY A 293 3.19 -0.82 -7.52
N TYR A 294 2.98 -1.98 -6.86
CA TYR A 294 2.01 -2.09 -5.76
C TYR A 294 2.39 -1.18 -4.59
N GLU A 295 3.65 -1.18 -4.17
CA GLU A 295 4.12 -0.32 -3.07
C GLU A 295 4.01 1.16 -3.43
N THR A 296 4.26 1.54 -4.70
CA THR A 296 4.02 2.91 -5.18
C THR A 296 2.54 3.27 -5.10
N LEU A 297 1.65 2.39 -5.58
CA LEU A 297 0.20 2.60 -5.51
C LEU A 297 -0.28 2.77 -4.06
N MET A 298 0.10 1.86 -3.17
CA MET A 298 -0.28 1.91 -1.75
C MET A 298 0.23 3.18 -1.06
N GLY A 299 1.51 3.55 -1.26
CA GLY A 299 2.04 4.78 -0.69
C GLY A 299 1.32 6.04 -1.18
N SER A 300 0.96 6.07 -2.46
CA SER A 300 0.21 7.18 -3.05
C SER A 300 -1.22 7.27 -2.48
N MET A 301 -1.89 6.13 -2.31
CA MET A 301 -3.23 6.06 -1.68
C MET A 301 -3.23 6.49 -0.21
N LEU A 302 -2.12 6.34 0.51
CA LEU A 302 -1.98 6.76 1.90
C LEU A 302 -1.68 8.26 2.01
N ILE A 303 -0.75 8.78 1.20
CA ILE A 303 -0.33 10.18 1.32
C ILE A 303 -1.38 11.14 0.74
N ALA A 304 -2.15 10.74 -0.27
CA ALA A 304 -3.11 11.62 -0.92
C ALA A 304 -4.21 12.14 0.04
N PRO A 305 -4.88 11.30 0.86
CA PRO A 305 -5.83 11.79 1.86
C PRO A 305 -5.17 12.69 2.92
N VAL A 306 -3.95 12.37 3.35
CA VAL A 306 -3.20 13.17 4.33
C VAL A 306 -2.86 14.56 3.76
N ALA A 307 -2.43 14.61 2.50
CA ALA A 307 -2.15 15.85 1.77
C ALA A 307 -3.42 16.70 1.59
N ILE A 308 -4.55 16.09 1.25
CA ILE A 308 -5.85 16.79 1.15
C ILE A 308 -6.24 17.39 2.51
N LEU A 309 -6.07 16.63 3.59
CA LEU A 309 -6.39 17.12 4.95
C LEU A 309 -5.45 18.25 5.40
N ALA A 310 -4.18 18.22 4.98
CA ALA A 310 -3.19 19.25 5.30
C ALA A 310 -3.46 20.62 4.66
N TRP A 311 -4.32 20.69 3.63
CA TRP A 311 -4.77 21.97 3.08
C TRP A 311 -5.64 22.75 4.07
N PHE A 312 -6.22 22.09 5.06
CA PHE A 312 -7.08 22.70 6.05
C PHE A 312 -6.27 23.05 7.32
N PRO A 313 -6.03 24.35 7.62
CA PRO A 313 -5.15 24.74 8.73
C PRO A 313 -5.59 24.20 10.09
N PHE A 314 -6.90 24.08 10.30
CA PHE A 314 -7.47 23.60 11.57
C PHE A 314 -7.12 22.14 11.88
N ILE A 315 -6.80 21.31 10.89
CA ILE A 315 -6.46 19.90 11.10
C ILE A 315 -5.12 19.78 11.85
N SER A 316 -4.13 20.59 11.46
CA SER A 316 -2.82 20.61 12.12
C SER A 316 -2.91 21.15 13.55
N GLU A 317 -3.72 22.18 13.78
CA GLU A 317 -4.01 22.67 15.13
C GLU A 317 -4.71 21.62 15.99
N PHE A 318 -5.73 20.97 15.43
CA PHE A 318 -6.47 19.91 16.11
C PHE A 318 -5.57 18.75 16.50
N GLN A 319 -4.70 18.29 15.59
CA GLN A 319 -3.69 17.27 15.88
C GLN A 319 -2.78 17.71 17.04
N THR A 320 -2.26 18.94 17.00
CA THR A 320 -1.33 19.43 18.02
C THR A 320 -1.98 19.46 19.41
N ARG A 321 -3.24 19.90 19.50
CA ARG A 321 -4.01 19.91 20.77
C ARG A 321 -4.36 18.51 21.26
N LEU A 322 -4.55 17.55 20.35
CA LEU A 322 -4.78 16.15 20.69
C LEU A 322 -3.52 15.47 21.24
N LEU A 323 -2.36 15.72 20.61
CA LEU A 323 -1.11 15.05 20.98
C LEU A 323 -0.44 15.68 22.20
N PHE A 324 -0.59 16.99 22.38
CA PHE A 324 0.09 17.74 23.42
C PHE A 324 -0.90 18.47 24.31
N ASN A 325 -0.69 18.35 25.62
CA ASN A 325 -1.43 19.13 26.62
C ASN A 325 -1.18 20.64 26.39
N GLU A 326 -2.20 21.49 26.60
CA GLU A 326 -2.12 22.95 26.42
C GLU A 326 -0.93 23.60 27.13
N ALA A 327 -0.50 23.07 28.28
CA ALA A 327 0.68 23.56 28.98
C ALA A 327 1.98 23.34 28.17
N PHE A 328 2.11 22.19 27.51
CA PHE A 328 3.24 21.88 26.63
C PHE A 328 3.17 22.66 25.31
N SER A 329 1.98 22.79 24.72
CA SER A 329 1.76 23.59 23.52
C SER A 329 2.13 25.06 23.74
N ARG A 330 1.77 25.65 24.89
CA ARG A 330 2.21 27.00 25.27
C ARG A 330 3.73 27.10 25.41
N GLY A 331 4.39 26.09 25.98
CA GLY A 331 5.85 26.02 26.06
C GLY A 331 6.54 26.02 24.69
N LEU A 332 6.00 25.28 23.72
CA LEU A 332 6.51 25.26 22.33
C LEU A 332 6.36 26.62 21.63
N HIS A 333 5.22 27.30 21.81
CA HIS A 333 5.02 28.65 21.27
C HIS A 333 6.00 29.66 21.86
N ILE A 334 6.26 29.57 23.17
CA ILE A 334 7.24 30.40 23.86
C ILE A 334 8.65 30.15 23.30
N GLN A 335 9.05 28.89 23.10
CA GLN A 335 10.34 28.55 22.49
C GLN A 335 10.50 29.11 21.07
N ARG A 336 9.46 29.03 20.22
CA ARG A 336 9.50 29.62 18.87
C ARG A 336 9.68 31.15 18.90
N LEU A 337 9.02 31.83 19.84
CA LEU A 337 9.17 33.28 20.05
C LEU A 337 10.60 33.64 20.49
N PHE A 338 11.22 32.83 21.34
CA PHE A 338 12.62 33.02 21.74
C PHE A 338 13.59 32.71 20.60
N ALA A 339 13.40 31.63 19.85
CA ALA A 339 14.23 31.29 18.69
C ALA A 339 14.21 32.40 17.62
N GLY A 340 13.02 32.93 17.28
CA GLY A 340 12.87 34.05 16.35
C GLY A 340 13.45 35.37 16.88
N ARG A 341 13.50 35.57 18.21
CA ARG A 341 14.21 36.72 18.82
C ARG A 341 15.73 36.57 18.74
N THR A 342 16.25 35.36 18.80
CA THR A 342 17.70 35.11 18.67
C THR A 342 18.18 35.33 17.24
N GLU A 343 17.41 34.89 16.23
CA GLU A 343 17.71 35.20 14.82
C GLU A 343 17.67 36.70 14.53
N LYS A 344 16.69 37.43 15.10
CA LYS A 344 16.61 38.90 14.97
C LYS A 344 17.72 39.69 15.68
N LYS A 345 18.49 39.05 16.56
CA LYS A 345 19.65 39.66 17.24
C LYS A 345 20.99 39.32 16.56
N MET A 346 21.00 38.36 15.64
CA MET A 346 22.19 37.95 14.88
C MET A 346 22.23 38.53 13.46
N ASN A 347 21.15 39.18 13.02
CA ASN A 347 21.12 40.15 11.91
C ASN A 347 21.19 41.55 12.50
#